data_AF-A0A0D3HDK1-F1
#
_entry.id   AF-A0A0D3HDK1-F1
#
_cell.length_a   1.000
_cell.length_b   1.000
_cell.length_c   1.000
_cell.angle_alpha   90.00
_cell.angle_beta   90.00
_cell.angle_gamma   90.00
#
_symmetry.space_group_name_H-M   'P 1'
#
loop_
_entity.id
_entity.type
_entity.pdbx_description
1 polymer ?
#
loop_
_entity_poly.entity_id
_entity_poly.type
_entity_poly.pdbx_seq_one_letter_code
_entity_poly.pdbx_strand_id
1 'polypeptide(L)'
;MIAVKKLLEIHILKDDKFQKEVTFLMDLKHPNIVRFIGYCAESRWEVLQVNGKKYVMVEMPRRLLCFEYLHNKSLDKYISAESYGLGWHMRYKIIRGIS
;
A
#
# COMPACT_ATOMS: atom_id res chain seq x y z
N MET A 1 15.52 1.18 -2.55
CA MET A 1 14.51 2.12 -1.99
C MET A 1 13.22 1.36 -1.72
N ILE A 2 12.39 1.83 -0.79
CA ILE A 2 11.14 1.17 -0.34
C ILE A 2 9.96 2.13 -0.54
N ALA A 3 8.84 1.62 -1.04
CA ALA A 3 7.57 2.34 -1.06
C ALA A 3 6.76 1.98 0.19
N VAL A 4 6.26 2.98 0.92
CA VAL A 4 5.50 2.76 2.16
C VAL A 4 4.07 3.24 1.98
N LYS A 5 3.11 2.33 2.13
CA LYS A 5 1.67 2.64 2.20
C LYS A 5 1.27 2.74 3.67
N LYS A 6 1.02 3.96 4.15
CA LYS A 6 0.45 4.23 5.48
C LYS A 6 -1.07 4.08 5.42
N LEU A 7 -1.62 3.24 6.28
CA LEU A 7 -3.08 3.12 6.39
C LEU A 7 -3.63 4.21 7.31
N LEU A 8 -4.76 4.81 6.92
CA LEU A 8 -5.45 5.82 7.72
C LEU A 8 -6.16 5.15 8.91
N GLU A 9 -6.30 5.87 10.02
CA GLU A 9 -6.90 5.38 11.27
C GLU A 9 -8.30 4.76 11.08
N ILE A 10 -9.12 5.32 10.20
CA ILE A 10 -10.46 4.79 9.85
C ILE A 10 -10.37 3.37 9.27
N HIS A 11 -9.31 3.07 8.51
CA HIS A 11 -9.08 1.73 7.98
C HIS A 11 -8.51 0.78 9.03
N ILE A 12 -7.88 1.30 10.08
CA ILE A 12 -7.27 0.51 11.16
C ILE A 12 -8.29 0.11 12.23
N LEU A 13 -9.43 0.82 12.34
CA LEU A 13 -10.59 0.37 13.14
C LEU A 13 -11.07 -1.05 12.75
N LYS A 14 -10.64 -1.55 11.58
CA LYS A 14 -10.88 -2.90 11.08
C LYS A 14 -9.54 -3.62 10.89
N ASP A 15 -8.85 -3.89 11.99
CA ASP A 15 -7.53 -4.54 11.99
C ASP A 15 -7.58 -5.93 11.30
N ASP A 16 -8.75 -6.56 11.24
CA ASP A 16 -8.99 -7.78 10.47
C ASP A 16 -8.65 -7.61 8.98
N LYS A 17 -8.92 -6.44 8.39
CA LYS A 17 -8.57 -6.16 6.99
C LYS A 17 -7.07 -6.03 6.81
N PHE A 18 -6.39 -5.40 7.75
CA PHE A 18 -4.93 -5.26 7.70
C PHE A 18 -4.26 -6.64 7.78
N GLN A 19 -4.68 -7.47 8.74
CA GLN A 19 -4.13 -8.81 8.90
C GLN A 19 -4.36 -9.69 7.66
N LYS A 20 -5.55 -9.61 7.05
CA LYS A 20 -5.85 -10.29 5.79
C LYS A 20 -4.97 -9.81 4.65
N GLU A 21 -4.81 -8.49 4.47
CA GLU A 21 -3.96 -7.90 3.43
C GLU A 21 -2.50 -8.33 3.62
N VAL A 22 -1.96 -8.27 4.83
CA VAL A 22 -0.59 -8.72 5.15
C VAL A 22 -0.41 -10.20 4.85
N THR A 23 -1.31 -11.05 5.32
CA THR A 23 -1.22 -12.51 5.12
C THR A 23 -1.20 -12.84 3.64
N PHE A 24 -2.13 -12.27 2.87
CA PHE A 24 -2.17 -12.45 1.42
C PHE A 24 -0.90 -11.94 0.73
N LEU A 25 -0.38 -10.77 1.12
CA LEU A 25 0.83 -10.18 0.52
C LEU A 25 2.10 -10.97 0.85
N MET A 26 2.18 -11.66 1.99
CA MET A 26 3.32 -12.53 2.32
C MET A 26 3.41 -13.75 1.39
N ASP A 27 2.26 -14.28 0.97
CA ASP A 27 2.18 -15.45 0.09
C ASP A 27 2.30 -15.09 -1.39
N LEU A 28 2.01 -13.84 -1.75
CA LEU A 28 1.99 -13.39 -3.13
C LEU A 28 3.41 -13.22 -3.71
N LYS A 29 3.82 -14.19 -4.53
CA LYS A 29 5.12 -14.19 -5.22
C LYS A 29 4.93 -14.41 -6.71
N HIS A 30 5.11 -13.34 -7.49
CA HIS A 30 5.02 -13.40 -8.95
C HIS A 30 5.94 -12.34 -9.58
N PRO A 31 6.63 -12.62 -10.70
CA PRO A 31 7.58 -11.68 -11.31
C PRO A 31 6.95 -10.36 -11.78
N ASN A 32 5.65 -10.34 -12.05
CA ASN A 32 4.92 -9.13 -12.50
C ASN A 32 4.09 -8.47 -11.40
N ILE A 33 4.20 -8.93 -10.15
CA ILE A 33 3.55 -8.31 -9.00
C ILE A 33 4.63 -7.61 -8.18
N VAL A 34 4.36 -6.36 -7.80
CA VAL A 34 5.28 -5.60 -6.95
C VAL A 34 5.57 -6.37 -5.67
N ARG A 35 6.85 -6.58 -5.39
CA ARG A 35 7.27 -7.40 -4.25
C ARG A 35 6.93 -6.70 -2.94
N PHE A 36 6.18 -7.42 -2.11
CA PHE A 36 6.00 -7.07 -0.71
C PHE A 36 7.29 -7.38 0.07
N ILE A 37 7.75 -6.40 0.86
CA ILE A 37 8.98 -6.52 1.67
C ILE A 37 8.63 -6.83 3.12
N GLY A 38 7.55 -6.25 3.64
CA GLY A 38 7.12 -6.46 5.01
C GLY A 38 6.13 -5.40 5.48
N TYR A 39 5.85 -5.38 6.77
CA TYR A 39 4.91 -4.46 7.38
C TYR A 39 5.42 -3.91 8.71
N CYS A 40 4.79 -2.83 9.17
CA CYS A 40 4.89 -2.36 10.55
C CYS A 40 3.49 -2.40 11.16
N ALA A 41 3.37 -3.05 12.32
CA ALA A 41 2.17 -3.07 13.12
C ALA A 41 2.54 -2.66 14.55
N GLU A 42 2.44 -1.36 14.81
CA GLU A 42 2.72 -0.80 16.12
C GLU A 42 1.44 -0.18 16.68
N SER A 43 1.20 -0.29 17.98
CA SER A 43 0.14 0.42 18.66
C SER A 43 0.75 1.23 19.79
N ARG A 44 0.35 2.50 19.93
CA ARG A 44 0.79 3.38 21.02
C ARG A 44 -0.43 3.92 21.75
N TRP A 45 -0.31 4.10 23.05
CA TRP A 45 -1.35 4.79 23.83
C TRP A 45 -1.04 6.28 23.87
N GLU A 46 -1.99 7.10 23.45
CA GLU A 46 -1.88 8.56 23.49
C GLU A 46 -3.01 9.12 24.38
N VAL A 47 -2.70 10.20 25.09
CA VAL A 47 -3.69 10.90 25.92
C VAL A 47 -4.36 11.98 25.08
N LEU A 48 -5.66 11.86 24.86
CA LEU A 48 -6.46 12.84 24.13
C LEU A 48 -7.34 13.63 25.09
N GLN A 49 -7.38 14.95 24.91
CA GLN A 49 -8.28 15.82 25.63
C GLN A 49 -9.62 15.91 24.87
N VAL A 50 -10.70 15.48 25.53
CA VAL A 50 -12.06 15.52 24.99
C VAL A 50 -12.82 16.64 25.70
N ASN A 51 -13.49 17.49 24.91
CA ASN A 51 -14.32 18.60 25.37
C ASN A 51 -13.60 19.59 26.32
N GLY A 52 -12.28 19.73 26.19
CA GLY A 52 -11.45 20.67 26.96
C GLY A 52 -11.35 20.38 28.47
N LYS A 53 -11.92 19.27 28.97
CA LYS A 53 -12.01 19.00 30.42
C LYS A 53 -11.67 17.56 30.81
N LYS A 54 -11.77 16.61 29.88
CA LYS A 54 -11.55 15.18 30.17
C LYS A 54 -10.35 14.68 29.38
N TYR A 55 -9.46 13.96 30.04
CA TYR A 55 -8.39 13.22 29.39
C TYR A 55 -8.78 11.76 29.28
N VAL A 56 -8.60 11.17 28.10
CA VAL A 56 -8.83 9.75 27.85
C VAL A 56 -7.57 9.16 27.20
N MET A 57 -7.20 7.96 27.63
CA MET A 57 -6.17 7.19 26.94
C MET A 57 -6.82 6.49 25.74
N VAL A 58 -6.25 6.70 24.56
CA VAL A 58 -6.72 6.11 23.30
C VAL A 58 -5.56 5.35 22.68
N GLU A 59 -5.84 4.12 22.24
CA GLU A 59 -4.90 3.37 21.44
C GLU A 59 -4.86 3.96 20.02
N MET A 60 -3.68 4.37 19.59
CA MET A 60 -3.37 4.91 18.28
C MET A 60 -2.56 3.87 17.50
N PRO A 61 -3.24 3.02 16.72
CA PRO A 61 -2.58 2.00 15.94
C PRO A 61 -1.93 2.62 14.70
N ARG A 62 -0.71 2.17 14.39
CA ARG A 62 0.06 2.51 13.19
C ARG A 62 0.27 1.25 12.37
N ARG A 63 -0.26 1.26 11.16
CA ARG A 63 -0.15 0.16 10.20
C ARG A 63 0.50 0.66 8.92
N LEU A 64 1.64 0.07 8.56
CA LEU A 64 2.40 0.37 7.35
C LEU A 64 2.60 -0.90 6.53
N LEU A 65 2.51 -0.78 5.22
CA LEU A 65 2.88 -1.83 4.26
C LEU A 65 4.07 -1.35 3.44
N CYS A 66 5.11 -2.18 3.37
CA CYS A 66 6.37 -1.87 2.71
C CYS A 66 6.52 -2.72 1.45
N PHE A 67 6.74 -2.06 0.33
CA PHE A 67 6.93 -2.68 -0.98
C PHE A 67 8.26 -2.25 -1.57
N GLU A 68 8.76 -3.02 -2.53
CA GLU A 68 9.84 -2.51 -3.37
C GLU A 68 9.38 -1.25 -4.11
N TYR A 69 10.28 -0.29 -4.24
CA TYR A 69 9.98 0.95 -4.94
C TYR A 69 10.26 0.79 -6.43
N LEU A 70 9.22 0.93 -7.26
CA LEU A 70 9.32 0.94 -8.73
C LEU A 70 9.50 2.38 -9.24
N HIS A 71 10.60 2.65 -9.93
CA HIS A 71 10.95 4.00 -10.40
C HIS A 71 10.05 4.49 -11.54
N ASN A 72 9.50 3.57 -12.35
CA ASN A 72 8.77 3.88 -13.58
C ASN A 72 7.30 4.23 -13.35
N LYS A 73 6.97 4.87 -12.21
CA LYS A 73 5.62 5.33 -11.87
C LYS A 73 4.53 4.26 -12.15
N SER A 74 3.29 4.68 -12.31
CA SER A 74 2.15 3.82 -12.57
C SER A 74 1.88 3.66 -14.07
N LEU A 75 1.36 2.51 -14.47
CA LEU A 75 1.14 2.16 -15.87
C LEU A 75 0.17 3.12 -16.59
N ASP A 76 -0.82 3.67 -15.89
CA ASP A 76 -1.78 4.64 -16.44
C ASP A 76 -1.07 5.82 -17.12
N LYS A 77 0.04 6.31 -16.53
CA LYS A 77 0.82 7.43 -17.08
C LYS A 77 1.53 7.10 -18.39
N TYR A 78 1.74 5.81 -18.67
CA TYR A 78 2.36 5.36 -19.90
C TYR A 78 1.30 5.06 -20.98
N ILE A 79 0.06 4.75 -20.59
CA ILE A 79 -1.02 4.41 -21.53
C ILE A 79 -2.00 5.57 -21.79
N SER A 80 -2.02 6.60 -20.95
CA SER A 80 -2.89 7.77 -21.09
C SER A 80 -2.38 8.74 -22.16
N ALA A 81 -2.89 8.57 -23.38
CA ALA A 81 -3.25 9.59 -24.38
C ALA A 81 -2.28 10.71 -24.83
N GLU A 82 -0.99 10.70 -24.47
CA GLU A 82 0.04 11.52 -25.17
C GLU A 82 1.08 10.67 -25.92
N SER A 83 1.02 9.35 -25.76
CA SER A 83 2.04 8.45 -26.31
C SER A 83 1.72 8.06 -27.77
N TYR A 84 2.24 8.86 -28.71
CA TYR A 84 2.68 8.33 -30.00
C TYR A 84 3.82 7.27 -29.85
N GLY A 85 4.28 6.96 -28.62
CA GLY A 85 5.52 6.22 -28.34
C GLY A 85 5.42 4.74 -27.95
N LEU A 86 4.24 4.16 -27.69
CA LEU A 86 4.12 2.73 -27.34
C LEU A 86 3.64 1.91 -28.53
N GLY A 87 4.59 1.30 -29.25
CA GLY A 87 4.31 0.38 -30.34
C GLY A 87 3.54 -0.86 -29.88
N TRP A 88 2.77 -1.46 -30.79
CA TRP A 88 1.91 -2.62 -30.52
C TRP A 88 2.63 -3.78 -29.82
N HIS A 89 3.85 -4.10 -30.26
CA HIS A 89 4.67 -5.14 -29.64
C HIS A 89 4.90 -4.90 -28.13
N MET A 90 5.15 -3.66 -27.71
CA MET A 90 5.32 -3.34 -26.29
C MET A 90 4.00 -3.41 -25.52
N ARG A 91 2.90 -2.98 -26.13
CA ARG A 91 1.55 -3.12 -25.55
C ARG A 91 1.18 -4.58 -25.34
N TYR A 92 1.47 -5.44 -26.32
CA TYR A 92 1.25 -6.88 -26.19
C TYR A 92 2.07 -7.49 -25.05
N LYS A 93 3.34 -7.10 -24.89
CA LYS A 93 4.17 -7.50 -23.74
C LYS A 93 3.57 -7.07 -22.40
N ILE A 94 3.08 -5.83 -22.30
CA ILE A 94 2.40 -5.33 -21.09
C ILE A 94 1.17 -6.19 -20.77
N ILE A 95 0.31 -6.45 -21.77
CA ILE A 95 -0.89 -7.29 -21.60
C ILE A 95 -0.51 -8.70 -21.12
N ARG A 96 0.50 -9.31 -21.75
CA ARG A 96 1.02 -10.63 -21.36
C ARG A 96 1.66 -10.67 -19.97
N GLY A 97 2.09 -9.53 -19.44
CA GLY A 97 2.62 -9.42 -18.08
C GLY A 97 1.54 -9.29 -17.01
N ILE A 98 0.33 -8.81 -17.38
CA ILE A 98 -0.81 -8.65 -16.46
C ILE A 98 -1.61 -9.96 -16.34
N SER A 99 -1.70 -10.73 -17.42
CA SER A 99 -2.37 -12.04 -17.46
C SER A 99 -1.59 -13.12 -16.74
#